data_AF-A0A1R1CK60-F1
#
_entry.id   AF-A0A1R1CK60-F1
#
_cell.length_a   1.000
_cell.length_b   1.000
_cell.length_c   1.000
_cell.angle_alpha   90.00
_cell.angle_beta   90.00
_cell.angle_gamma   90.00
#
_symmetry.space_group_name_H-M   'P 1'
#
loop_
_entity.id
_entity.type
_entity.pdbx_description
1 polymer ?
#
loop_
_entity_poly.entity_id
_entity_poly.type
_entity_poly.pdbx_seq_one_letter_code
_entity_poly.pdbx_strand_id
1 'polypeptide(L)'
;MRRLGKSGALLFLTIVILLAGCSNKPYGEYKDNEMIGFVSSYNDELKSIDFDISEWAKRDEIGPGIDDWGASYKAFVLSSTIITNEAGERLSWEDLKLGQKVQINPPQTKKVTDTPDELIILTMTNEQLFKRMGLMASKKGSYRTTVVYDSGQESPFQIEEIEKNANSILQGGYSAREYDPNYVLDVKTAFEIETFPVILVFDKEKLVLKTNELEAAASFISSQHHKTEKK
;
A
#
# COMPACT_ATOMS: atom_id res chain seq x y z
N MET A 1 57.18 -54.35 -4.01
CA MET A 1 56.67 -53.00 -4.34
C MET A 1 55.43 -52.71 -3.49
N ARG A 2 55.46 -51.56 -2.78
CA ARG A 2 54.37 -50.68 -2.32
C ARG A 2 53.20 -51.21 -1.44
N ARG A 3 53.39 -50.94 -0.14
CA ARG A 3 52.50 -50.57 0.98
C ARG A 3 51.00 -50.36 0.75
N LEU A 4 50.22 -50.94 1.69
CA LEU A 4 48.92 -50.49 2.20
C LEU A 4 48.96 -49.03 2.74
N GLY A 5 47.85 -48.33 2.55
CA GLY A 5 47.46 -47.06 3.18
C GLY A 5 46.37 -46.41 2.31
N LYS A 6 45.27 -45.83 2.81
CA LYS A 6 44.90 -45.36 4.14
C LYS A 6 43.37 -45.33 4.25
N SER A 7 42.88 -45.54 5.46
CA SER A 7 41.58 -45.06 5.97
C SER A 7 41.42 -43.55 5.77
N GLY A 8 40.18 -43.07 5.68
CA GLY A 8 39.89 -41.66 5.93
C GLY A 8 38.61 -41.13 5.31
N ALA A 9 37.46 -41.67 5.70
CA ALA A 9 36.22 -40.92 5.66
C ALA A 9 36.30 -39.84 6.75
N LEU A 10 36.14 -38.56 6.37
CA LEU A 10 35.48 -37.59 7.24
C LEU A 10 34.93 -36.45 6.37
N LEU A 11 33.64 -36.56 6.12
CA LEU A 11 32.80 -35.60 5.44
C LEU A 11 32.56 -34.42 6.40
N PHE A 12 33.32 -33.33 6.28
CA PHE A 12 33.00 -32.09 6.98
C PHE A 12 31.99 -31.31 6.13
N LEU A 13 30.71 -31.61 6.35
CA LEU A 13 29.59 -30.80 5.88
C LEU A 13 29.50 -29.57 6.80
N THR A 14 30.17 -28.49 6.44
CA THR A 14 30.05 -27.21 7.16
C THR A 14 28.70 -26.59 6.79
N ILE A 15 27.67 -26.85 7.61
CA ILE A 15 26.40 -26.13 7.57
C ILE A 15 26.67 -24.69 8.02
N VAL A 16 26.79 -23.78 7.06
CA VAL A 16 26.75 -22.35 7.32
C VAL A 16 25.31 -22.01 7.65
N ILE A 17 25.00 -21.93 8.95
CA ILE A 17 23.77 -21.32 9.45
C ILE A 17 23.92 -19.81 9.18
N LEU A 18 23.37 -19.36 8.07
CA LEU A 18 23.08 -17.94 7.85
C LEU A 18 22.08 -17.51 8.92
N LEU A 19 22.58 -16.86 9.97
CA LEU A 19 21.77 -16.07 10.88
C LEU A 19 21.16 -14.92 10.07
N ALA A 20 20.00 -15.17 9.47
CA ALA A 20 19.11 -14.11 9.05
C ALA A 20 18.70 -13.35 10.33
N GLY A 21 19.36 -12.22 10.57
CA GLY A 21 18.93 -11.28 11.59
C GLY A 21 17.52 -10.85 11.27
N CYS A 22 16.56 -11.29 12.08
CA CYS A 22 15.21 -10.73 12.09
C CYS A 22 15.32 -9.25 12.49
N SER A 23 15.42 -8.37 11.50
CA SER A 23 15.32 -6.93 11.67
C SER A 23 13.88 -6.61 12.08
N ASN A 24 13.63 -6.44 13.38
CA ASN A 24 12.36 -5.96 13.94
C ASN A 24 12.12 -4.46 13.69
N LYS A 25 12.52 -3.93 12.52
CA LYS A 25 12.22 -2.55 12.14
C LYS A 25 10.78 -2.50 11.59
N PRO A 26 9.89 -1.62 12.09
CA PRO A 26 8.53 -1.49 11.57
C PRO A 26 8.49 -1.02 10.10
N TYR A 27 9.59 -0.40 9.62
CA TYR A 27 9.76 0.11 8.24
C TYR A 27 10.93 -0.58 7.50
N GLY A 28 11.24 -1.83 7.85
CA GLY A 28 12.49 -2.53 7.55
C GLY A 28 12.83 -2.91 6.10
N GLU A 29 12.17 -2.36 5.07
CA GLU A 29 12.46 -2.66 3.65
C GLU A 29 13.34 -1.61 2.94
N TYR A 30 13.62 -0.46 3.57
CA TYR A 30 14.21 0.69 2.87
C TYR A 30 15.74 0.75 2.98
N LYS A 31 16.41 0.99 1.85
CA LYS A 31 17.84 1.32 1.80
C LYS A 31 18.03 2.83 1.88
N ASP A 32 19.04 3.29 2.61
CA ASP A 32 19.34 4.73 2.76
C ASP A 32 19.51 5.47 1.42
N ASN A 33 19.98 4.75 0.41
CA ASN A 33 20.29 5.29 -0.92
C ASN A 33 19.10 5.27 -1.88
N GLU A 34 17.95 4.71 -1.48
CA GLU A 34 16.77 4.56 -2.33
C GLU A 34 15.62 5.31 -1.69
N MET A 35 15.40 6.56 -2.09
CA MET A 35 14.24 7.33 -1.63
C MET A 35 12.99 6.72 -2.26
N ILE A 36 12.20 6.00 -1.47
CA ILE A 36 10.95 5.42 -1.93
C ILE A 36 9.79 6.19 -1.31
N GLY A 37 8.81 6.53 -2.13
CA GLY A 37 7.59 7.16 -1.71
C GLY A 37 6.39 6.71 -2.53
N PHE A 38 5.25 7.32 -2.23
CA PHE A 38 4.02 7.10 -2.95
C PHE A 38 3.53 8.40 -3.57
N VAL A 39 3.07 8.36 -4.81
CA VAL A 39 2.39 9.50 -5.43
C VAL A 39 1.19 9.88 -4.56
N SER A 40 1.17 11.11 -4.03
CA SER A 40 0.09 11.62 -3.19
C SER A 40 -0.82 12.58 -3.97
N SER A 41 -0.23 13.39 -4.84
CA SER A 41 -0.93 14.23 -5.82
C SER A 41 0.02 14.63 -6.94
N TYR A 42 -0.50 15.14 -8.04
CA TYR A 42 0.29 15.74 -9.11
C TYR A 42 -0.44 16.93 -9.75
N ASN A 43 0.33 17.81 -10.38
CA ASN A 43 -0.13 18.97 -11.12
C ASN A 43 0.36 18.83 -12.57
N ASP A 44 -0.58 18.64 -13.49
CA ASP A 44 -0.28 18.41 -14.90
C ASP A 44 0.30 19.63 -15.61
N GLU A 45 -0.08 20.85 -15.20
CA GLU A 45 0.39 22.11 -15.81
C GLU A 45 1.85 22.40 -15.45
N LEU A 46 2.19 22.22 -14.17
CA LEU A 46 3.54 22.45 -13.65
C LEU A 46 4.44 21.22 -13.78
N LYS A 47 3.88 20.08 -14.20
CA LYS A 47 4.53 18.77 -14.20
C LYS A 47 5.22 18.48 -12.86
N SER A 48 4.49 18.69 -11.77
CA SER A 48 4.99 18.45 -10.42
C SER A 48 4.24 17.32 -9.72
N ILE A 49 4.94 16.51 -8.93
CA ILE A 49 4.39 15.41 -8.14
C ILE A 49 4.72 15.66 -6.67
N ASP A 50 3.72 15.52 -5.79
CA ASP A 50 3.95 15.43 -4.36
C ASP A 50 4.01 13.97 -3.95
N PHE A 51 5.16 13.54 -3.45
CA PHE A 51 5.39 12.20 -2.94
C PHE A 51 5.23 12.16 -1.42
N ASP A 52 4.47 11.19 -0.92
CA ASP A 52 4.51 10.78 0.47
C ASP A 52 5.74 9.90 0.69
N ILE A 53 6.74 10.45 1.38
CA ILE A 53 8.01 9.79 1.69
C ILE A 53 8.12 9.49 3.20
N SER A 54 6.99 9.46 3.92
CA SER A 54 6.97 9.30 5.37
C SER A 54 7.68 8.03 5.83
N GLU A 55 7.47 6.91 5.14
CA GLU A 55 8.13 5.65 5.48
C GLU A 55 9.66 5.73 5.29
N TRP A 56 10.12 6.34 4.19
CA TRP A 56 11.55 6.52 3.95
C TRP A 56 12.17 7.51 4.94
N ALA A 57 11.47 8.59 5.26
CA ALA A 57 11.96 9.62 6.18
C ALA A 57 12.08 9.09 7.62
N LYS A 58 11.24 8.13 8.01
CA LYS A 58 11.22 7.48 9.33
C LYS A 58 12.01 6.17 9.41
N ARG A 59 12.73 5.77 8.34
CA ARG A 59 13.37 4.44 8.24
C ARG A 59 14.39 4.12 9.35
N ASP A 60 14.96 5.16 9.96
CA ASP A 60 15.96 5.06 11.03
C ASP A 60 15.36 5.24 12.43
N GLU A 61 14.06 5.53 12.53
CA GLU A 61 13.38 5.66 13.82
C GLU A 61 13.14 4.26 14.43
N ILE A 62 13.58 4.09 15.68
CA ILE A 62 13.50 2.82 16.42
C ILE A 62 12.64 3.03 17.66
N GLY A 63 11.62 2.19 17.84
CA GLY A 63 10.93 2.02 19.12
C GLY A 63 9.41 2.20 19.07
N PRO A 64 8.70 1.80 20.14
CA PRO A 64 7.29 2.13 20.29
C PRO A 64 7.15 3.63 20.57
N GLY A 65 6.33 4.33 19.79
CA GLY A 65 6.11 5.78 19.94
C GLY A 65 6.76 6.64 18.86
N ILE A 66 6.97 6.09 17.66
CA ILE A 66 7.29 6.90 16.47
C ILE A 66 6.21 7.96 16.30
N ASP A 67 6.63 9.23 16.32
CA ASP A 67 5.74 10.37 16.20
C ASP A 67 4.94 10.27 14.89
N ASP A 68 3.65 10.60 14.95
CA ASP A 68 2.74 10.55 13.81
C ASP A 68 2.89 11.81 12.92
N TRP A 69 4.10 12.01 12.40
CA TRP A 69 4.39 13.08 11.45
C TRP A 69 4.39 12.57 10.00
N GLY A 70 3.90 13.38 9.06
CA GLY A 70 3.99 13.08 7.64
C GLY A 70 5.21 13.74 7.01
N ALA A 71 5.84 13.08 6.03
CA ALA A 71 6.91 13.64 5.22
C ALA A 71 6.48 13.70 3.75
N SER A 72 6.66 14.85 3.12
CA SER A 72 6.40 15.02 1.69
C SER A 72 7.63 15.51 0.95
N TYR A 73 7.74 15.09 -0.31
CA TYR A 73 8.75 15.56 -1.25
C TYR A 73 8.06 15.99 -2.54
N LYS A 74 8.20 17.27 -2.88
CA LYS A 74 7.71 17.82 -4.13
C LYS A 74 8.80 17.71 -5.19
N ALA A 75 8.46 17.10 -6.31
CA ALA A 75 9.34 16.95 -7.45
C ALA A 75 8.76 17.61 -8.71
N PHE A 76 9.60 18.26 -9.51
CA PHE A 76 9.30 18.71 -10.86
C PHE A 76 9.87 17.72 -11.87
N VAL A 77 8.99 17.14 -12.68
CA VAL A 77 9.34 16.19 -13.73
C VAL A 77 9.66 16.97 -14.99
N LEU A 78 10.95 16.99 -15.34
CA LEU A 78 11.44 17.64 -16.54
C LEU A 78 11.36 16.69 -17.73
N SER A 79 11.48 17.23 -18.94
CA SER A 79 11.60 16.40 -20.16
C SER A 79 12.83 15.48 -20.16
N SER A 80 13.84 15.82 -19.37
CA SER A 80 15.03 15.00 -19.13
C SER A 80 14.84 13.92 -18.07
N THR A 81 13.84 14.04 -17.20
CA THR A 81 13.56 13.04 -16.16
C THR A 81 13.17 11.73 -16.83
N ILE A 82 13.85 10.65 -16.45
CA ILE A 82 13.58 9.31 -16.97
C ILE A 82 12.51 8.68 -16.07
N ILE A 83 11.43 8.17 -16.67
CA ILE A 83 10.42 7.39 -15.95
C ILE A 83 10.51 5.96 -16.47
N THR A 84 10.70 5.00 -15.57
CA THR A 84 10.81 3.57 -15.90
C THR A 84 9.98 2.72 -14.95
N ASN A 85 9.75 1.46 -15.29
CA ASN A 85 9.34 0.44 -14.32
C ASN A 85 10.54 -0.40 -13.84
N GLU A 86 10.32 -1.32 -12.91
CA GLU A 86 11.37 -2.23 -12.41
C GLU A 86 12.04 -3.10 -13.49
N ALA A 87 11.39 -3.30 -14.64
CA ALA A 87 11.98 -4.01 -15.78
C ALA A 87 12.84 -3.11 -16.69
N GLY A 88 12.92 -1.81 -16.40
CA GLY A 88 13.63 -0.81 -17.20
C GLY A 88 12.87 -0.34 -18.44
N GLU A 89 11.59 -0.71 -18.58
CA GLU A 89 10.74 -0.18 -19.65
C GLU A 89 10.50 1.31 -19.44
N ARG A 90 10.65 2.10 -20.50
CA ARG A 90 10.45 3.54 -20.43
C ARG A 90 8.96 3.88 -20.46
N LEU A 91 8.55 4.68 -19.49
CA LEU A 91 7.19 5.16 -19.30
C LEU A 91 7.09 6.67 -19.54
N SER A 92 5.86 7.15 -19.56
CA SER A 92 5.48 8.53 -19.75
C SER A 92 4.90 9.13 -18.47
N TRP A 93 4.62 10.44 -18.50
CA TRP A 93 3.96 11.13 -17.39
C TRP A 93 2.57 10.55 -17.12
N GLU A 94 1.87 10.18 -18.20
CA GLU A 94 0.50 9.67 -18.19
C GLU A 94 0.38 8.27 -17.57
N ASP A 95 1.49 7.55 -17.42
CA ASP A 95 1.54 6.23 -16.77
C ASP A 95 1.61 6.33 -15.23
N LEU A 96 1.89 7.51 -14.69
CA LEU A 96 1.92 7.73 -13.24
C LEU A 96 0.50 7.81 -12.67
N LYS A 97 0.27 7.08 -11.58
CA LYS A 97 -1.04 6.98 -10.93
C LYS A 97 -0.99 7.44 -9.49
N LEU A 98 -2.13 7.93 -8.98
CA LEU A 98 -2.27 8.25 -7.56
C LEU A 98 -2.06 7.00 -6.70
N GLY A 99 -1.28 7.13 -5.62
CA GLY A 99 -0.93 6.01 -4.74
C GLY A 99 0.14 5.08 -5.28
N GLN A 100 0.68 5.31 -6.48
CA GLN A 100 1.75 4.49 -7.06
C GLN A 100 3.01 4.57 -6.19
N LYS A 101 3.62 3.41 -5.89
CA LYS A 101 4.93 3.31 -5.24
C LYS A 101 6.03 3.62 -6.26
N VAL A 102 6.94 4.52 -5.91
CA VAL A 102 7.99 5.03 -6.78
C VAL A 102 9.30 5.15 -6.02
N GLN A 103 10.39 4.69 -6.62
CA GLN A 103 11.75 5.08 -6.22
C GLN A 103 12.13 6.38 -6.94
N ILE A 104 12.61 7.34 -6.15
CA ILE A 104 12.94 8.70 -6.55
C ILE A 104 14.45 8.82 -6.51
N ASN A 105 15.08 8.86 -7.68
CA ASN A 105 16.52 9.01 -7.80
C ASN A 105 16.86 10.49 -8.05
N PRO A 106 17.49 11.17 -7.07
CA PRO A 106 17.92 12.55 -7.28
C PRO A 106 19.04 12.58 -8.34
N PRO A 107 19.38 13.77 -8.85
CA PRO A 107 20.51 13.88 -9.74
C PRO A 107 21.79 13.32 -9.13
N GLN A 108 22.71 12.79 -9.95
CA GLN A 108 24.01 12.24 -9.50
C GLN A 108 24.94 13.23 -8.75
N THR A 109 24.43 14.41 -8.42
CA THR A 109 25.03 15.38 -7.51
C THR A 109 24.85 14.95 -6.05
N LYS A 110 25.70 15.46 -5.14
CA LYS A 110 25.62 15.13 -3.70
C LYS A 110 24.42 15.75 -2.97
N LYS A 111 23.45 16.35 -3.67
CA LYS A 111 22.31 17.04 -3.07
C LYS A 111 21.01 16.54 -3.67
N VAL A 112 20.05 16.24 -2.80
CA VAL A 112 18.65 16.05 -3.20
C VAL A 112 18.17 17.40 -3.75
N THR A 113 17.73 17.41 -5.00
CA THR A 113 17.06 18.54 -5.63
C THR A 113 15.57 18.26 -5.70
N ASP A 114 14.79 19.23 -6.13
CA ASP A 114 13.37 19.07 -6.49
C ASP A 114 13.17 18.55 -7.91
N THR A 115 14.23 18.17 -8.63
CA THR A 115 14.17 17.68 -10.02
C THR A 115 14.90 16.33 -10.14
N PRO A 116 14.20 15.20 -9.99
CA PRO A 116 14.83 13.88 -10.07
C PRO A 116 15.36 13.59 -11.47
N ASP A 117 16.50 12.89 -11.55
CA ASP A 117 17.02 12.36 -12.82
C ASP A 117 16.16 11.17 -13.28
N GLU A 118 15.68 10.36 -12.33
CA GLU A 118 14.91 9.16 -12.62
C GLU A 118 13.83 8.88 -11.58
N LEU A 119 12.68 8.40 -12.07
CA LEU A 119 11.58 7.85 -11.30
C LEU A 119 11.36 6.40 -11.73
N ILE A 120 11.48 5.46 -10.80
CA ILE A 120 11.25 4.04 -11.07
C ILE A 120 9.94 3.61 -10.40
N ILE A 121 8.95 3.26 -11.20
CA ILE A 121 7.68 2.71 -10.75
C ILE A 121 7.91 1.29 -10.22
N LEU A 122 7.56 1.09 -8.95
CA LEU A 122 7.74 -0.18 -8.25
C LEU A 122 6.46 -1.00 -8.22
N THR A 123 6.58 -2.32 -8.39
CA THR A 123 5.46 -3.24 -8.24
C THR A 123 4.95 -3.23 -6.81
N MET A 124 3.63 -3.27 -6.65
CA MET A 124 2.98 -3.33 -5.34
C MET A 124 2.26 -4.66 -5.17
N THR A 125 2.35 -5.24 -3.99
CA THR A 125 1.51 -6.38 -3.63
C THR A 125 0.05 -5.92 -3.43
N ASN A 126 -0.90 -6.85 -3.50
CA ASN A 126 -2.30 -6.56 -3.19
C ASN A 126 -2.47 -5.96 -1.80
N GLU A 127 -1.73 -6.44 -0.81
CA GLU A 127 -1.75 -5.87 0.54
C GLU A 127 -1.33 -4.40 0.52
N GLN A 128 -0.22 -4.06 -0.15
CA GLN A 128 0.26 -2.68 -0.26
C GLN A 128 -0.76 -1.78 -0.98
N LEU A 129 -1.39 -2.27 -2.06
CA LEU A 129 -2.44 -1.53 -2.77
C LEU A 129 -3.64 -1.25 -1.87
N PHE A 130 -4.13 -2.26 -1.14
CA PHE A 130 -5.27 -2.11 -0.22
C PHE A 130 -4.94 -1.20 0.96
N LYS A 131 -3.72 -1.28 1.52
CA LYS A 131 -3.23 -0.38 2.57
C LYS A 131 -3.16 1.06 2.08
N ARG A 132 -2.59 1.27 0.89
CA ARG A 132 -2.41 2.61 0.32
C ARG A 132 -3.75 3.27 0.02
N MET A 133 -4.73 2.51 -0.47
CA MET A 133 -6.10 3.00 -0.62
C MET A 133 -6.82 3.19 0.71
N GLY A 134 -6.29 2.72 1.84
CA GLY A 134 -6.96 2.76 3.13
C GLY A 134 -8.20 1.87 3.16
N LEU A 135 -8.18 0.71 2.50
CA LEU A 135 -9.30 -0.24 2.48
C LEU A 135 -9.27 -1.19 3.68
N MET A 136 -8.08 -1.56 4.16
CA MET A 136 -7.93 -2.59 5.19
C MET A 136 -8.28 -2.08 6.60
N ALA A 137 -8.77 -3.00 7.43
CA ALA A 137 -9.00 -2.73 8.84
C ALA A 137 -7.68 -2.58 9.61
N SER A 138 -7.64 -1.67 10.58
CA SER A 138 -6.43 -1.40 11.37
C SER A 138 -6.14 -2.48 12.42
N LYS A 139 -7.16 -3.21 12.88
CA LYS A 139 -7.05 -4.18 13.99
C LYS A 139 -7.54 -5.58 13.57
N LYS A 140 -6.89 -6.61 14.12
CA LYS A 140 -7.35 -8.00 13.94
C LYS A 140 -8.74 -8.16 14.55
N GLY A 141 -9.65 -8.81 13.82
CA GLY A 141 -11.04 -8.99 14.25
C GLY A 141 -11.95 -7.77 14.06
N SER A 142 -11.43 -6.68 13.48
CA SER A 142 -12.23 -5.54 13.05
C SER A 142 -12.44 -5.56 11.53
N TYR A 143 -13.44 -4.82 11.08
CA TYR A 143 -13.81 -4.71 9.66
C TYR A 143 -13.89 -3.25 9.25
N ARG A 144 -13.32 -2.91 8.10
CA ARG A 144 -13.44 -1.58 7.51
C ARG A 144 -14.42 -1.62 6.35
N THR A 145 -15.38 -0.71 6.35
CA THR A 145 -16.39 -0.59 5.31
C THR A 145 -16.06 0.60 4.42
N THR A 146 -15.94 0.37 3.12
CA THR A 146 -15.74 1.42 2.12
C THR A 146 -16.86 1.39 1.10
N VAL A 147 -17.56 2.51 0.94
CA VAL A 147 -18.51 2.72 -0.15
C VAL A 147 -17.79 3.38 -1.30
N VAL A 148 -17.84 2.77 -2.48
CA VAL A 148 -17.33 3.35 -3.72
C VAL A 148 -18.53 3.69 -4.60
N TYR A 149 -18.58 4.92 -5.10
CA TYR A 149 -19.68 5.43 -5.94
C TYR A 149 -19.15 6.19 -7.15
N ASP A 150 -20.02 6.49 -8.13
CA ASP A 150 -19.63 7.18 -9.35
C ASP A 150 -19.03 8.56 -9.08
N SER A 151 -18.03 8.96 -9.87
CA SER A 151 -17.41 10.27 -9.74
C SER A 151 -18.38 11.40 -10.08
N GLY A 152 -18.26 12.51 -9.34
CA GLY A 152 -19.14 13.67 -9.46
C GLY A 152 -20.56 13.46 -8.94
N GLN A 153 -20.84 12.33 -8.30
CA GLN A 153 -22.11 12.10 -7.59
C GLN A 153 -21.94 12.40 -6.09
N GLU A 154 -23.04 12.71 -5.41
CA GLU A 154 -23.03 12.77 -3.96
C GLU A 154 -22.90 11.36 -3.35
N SER A 155 -22.42 11.30 -2.10
CA SER A 155 -22.37 10.03 -1.35
C SER A 155 -23.77 9.39 -1.33
N PRO A 156 -23.89 8.11 -1.72
CA PRO A 156 -25.19 7.44 -1.88
C PRO A 156 -25.92 7.24 -0.56
N PHE A 157 -25.21 7.26 0.56
CA PHE A 157 -25.75 7.09 1.90
C PHE A 157 -25.36 8.28 2.76
N GLN A 158 -26.35 8.86 3.44
CA GLN A 158 -26.14 9.89 4.45
C GLN A 158 -25.73 9.23 5.77
N ILE A 159 -24.94 9.93 6.58
CA ILE A 159 -24.43 9.34 7.83
C ILE A 159 -25.55 9.00 8.80
N GLU A 160 -26.60 9.82 8.87
CA GLU A 160 -27.77 9.61 9.74
C GLU A 160 -28.56 8.35 9.34
N GLU A 161 -28.61 8.05 8.04
CA GLU A 161 -29.24 6.83 7.54
C GLU A 161 -28.45 5.59 7.98
N ILE A 162 -27.12 5.66 7.88
CA ILE A 162 -26.23 4.59 8.30
C ILE A 162 -26.34 4.37 9.81
N GLU A 163 -26.32 5.43 10.62
CA GLU A 163 -26.46 5.34 12.07
C GLU A 163 -27.78 4.67 12.48
N LYS A 164 -28.87 4.95 11.75
CA LYS A 164 -30.19 4.40 12.04
C LYS A 164 -30.34 2.94 11.59
N ASN A 165 -29.89 2.62 10.38
CA ASN A 165 -30.23 1.36 9.71
C ASN A 165 -29.08 0.35 9.69
N ALA A 166 -27.84 0.80 9.86
CA ALA A 166 -26.64 0.03 9.61
C ALA A 166 -25.47 0.39 10.55
N ASN A 167 -25.75 0.80 11.79
CA ASN A 167 -24.75 1.29 12.75
C ASN A 167 -23.54 0.36 12.93
N SER A 168 -23.71 -0.95 12.74
CA SER A 168 -22.60 -1.92 12.82
C SER A 168 -21.47 -1.62 11.83
N ILE A 169 -21.76 -1.03 10.65
CA ILE A 169 -20.74 -0.72 9.65
C ILE A 169 -19.79 0.41 10.07
N LEU A 170 -20.19 1.23 11.05
CA LEU A 170 -19.37 2.31 11.59
C LEU A 170 -18.32 1.81 12.60
N GLN A 171 -18.54 0.65 13.22
CA GLN A 171 -17.77 0.20 14.40
C GLN A 171 -16.30 -0.14 14.11
N GLY A 172 -15.93 -0.42 12.87
CA GLY A 172 -14.53 -0.68 12.48
C GLY A 172 -13.97 0.31 11.45
N GLY A 173 -14.67 1.43 11.24
CA GLY A 173 -14.30 2.49 10.32
C GLY A 173 -15.12 2.44 9.04
N TYR A 174 -15.71 3.59 8.71
CA TYR A 174 -16.46 3.83 7.49
C TYR A 174 -15.76 4.89 6.65
N SER A 175 -15.74 4.68 5.34
CA SER A 175 -15.38 5.72 4.38
C SER A 175 -16.27 5.62 3.15
N ALA A 176 -16.64 6.76 2.58
CA ALA A 176 -17.27 6.84 1.27
C ALA A 176 -16.32 7.56 0.34
N ARG A 177 -16.16 7.09 -0.89
CA ARG A 177 -15.30 7.73 -1.88
C ARG A 177 -15.83 7.58 -3.30
N GLU A 178 -15.58 8.59 -4.10
CA GLU A 178 -15.75 8.52 -5.54
C GLU A 178 -14.78 7.51 -6.16
N TYR A 179 -15.23 6.86 -7.23
CA TYR A 179 -14.38 6.06 -8.10
C TYR A 179 -13.46 6.96 -8.91
N ASP A 180 -12.16 6.72 -8.80
CA ASP A 180 -11.13 7.40 -9.59
C ASP A 180 -10.32 6.37 -10.41
N PRO A 181 -10.45 6.35 -11.74
CA PRO A 181 -9.69 5.44 -12.60
C PRO A 181 -8.19 5.76 -12.66
N ASN A 182 -7.77 6.95 -12.20
CA ASN A 182 -6.37 7.37 -12.17
C ASN A 182 -5.64 6.94 -10.89
N TYR A 183 -6.32 6.22 -9.98
CA TYR A 183 -5.68 5.58 -8.84
C TYR A 183 -4.93 4.31 -9.25
N VAL A 184 -3.83 4.00 -8.56
CA VAL A 184 -2.99 2.82 -8.88
C VAL A 184 -3.78 1.52 -8.83
N LEU A 185 -4.72 1.42 -7.89
CA LEU A 185 -5.66 0.33 -7.79
C LEU A 185 -6.98 0.75 -8.44
N ASP A 186 -7.21 0.28 -9.65
CA ASP A 186 -8.52 0.34 -10.29
C ASP A 186 -9.46 -0.65 -9.58
N VAL A 187 -10.21 -0.14 -8.60
CA VAL A 187 -11.14 -0.94 -7.79
C VAL A 187 -12.19 -1.63 -8.63
N LYS A 188 -12.62 -1.02 -9.74
CA LYS A 188 -13.65 -1.57 -10.62
C LYS A 188 -13.18 -2.87 -11.24
N THR A 189 -11.98 -2.86 -11.80
CA THR A 189 -11.34 -4.04 -12.36
C THR A 189 -10.94 -5.03 -11.27
N ALA A 190 -10.29 -4.57 -10.19
CA ALA A 190 -9.73 -5.43 -9.15
C ALA A 190 -10.77 -6.23 -8.36
N PHE A 191 -11.99 -5.68 -8.22
CA PHE A 191 -13.08 -6.33 -7.49
C PHE A 191 -14.25 -6.72 -8.38
N GLU A 192 -14.09 -6.69 -9.71
CA GLU A 192 -15.13 -7.05 -10.68
C GLU A 192 -16.46 -6.33 -10.36
N ILE A 193 -16.40 -4.99 -10.29
CA ILE A 193 -17.57 -4.15 -9.99
C ILE A 193 -18.28 -3.80 -11.29
N GLU A 194 -19.50 -4.29 -11.43
CA GLU A 194 -20.35 -4.00 -12.60
C GLU A 194 -21.15 -2.71 -12.42
N THR A 195 -21.60 -2.45 -11.18
CA THR A 195 -22.51 -1.35 -10.85
C THR A 195 -22.06 -0.62 -9.58
N PHE A 196 -22.23 0.70 -9.58
CA PHE A 196 -22.11 1.56 -8.40
C PHE A 196 -23.50 1.97 -7.86
N PRO A 197 -23.62 2.31 -6.57
CA PRO A 197 -22.57 2.21 -5.56
C PRO A 197 -22.28 0.76 -5.16
N VAL A 198 -21.08 0.51 -4.67
CA VAL A 198 -20.68 -0.77 -4.10
C VAL A 198 -20.08 -0.56 -2.71
N ILE A 199 -20.40 -1.48 -1.82
CA ILE A 199 -19.92 -1.56 -0.45
C ILE A 199 -18.91 -2.70 -0.37
N LEU A 200 -17.70 -2.34 0.00
CA LEU A 200 -16.59 -3.27 0.19
C LEU A 200 -16.28 -3.35 1.68
N VAL A 201 -16.31 -4.55 2.24
CA VAL A 201 -15.92 -4.80 3.64
C VAL A 201 -14.61 -5.58 3.64
N PHE A 202 -13.60 -5.02 4.29
CA PHE A 202 -12.29 -5.64 4.45
C PHE A 202 -12.04 -6.01 5.90
N ASP A 203 -11.35 -7.12 6.11
CA ASP A 203 -10.64 -7.36 7.37
C ASP A 203 -9.23 -6.75 7.32
N LYS A 204 -8.31 -7.22 8.16
CA LYS A 204 -6.93 -6.72 8.18
C LYS A 204 -6.11 -7.17 6.96
N GLU A 205 -6.55 -8.20 6.24
CA GLU A 205 -5.77 -8.89 5.22
C GLU A 205 -6.41 -8.78 3.82
N LYS A 206 -7.75 -8.83 3.73
CA LYS A 206 -8.46 -8.99 2.46
C LYS A 206 -9.90 -8.49 2.46
N LEU A 207 -10.46 -8.43 1.27
CA LEU A 207 -11.90 -8.27 1.05
C LEU A 207 -12.63 -9.50 1.58
N VAL A 208 -13.66 -9.27 2.42
CA VAL A 208 -14.49 -10.34 3.00
C VAL A 208 -15.96 -10.25 2.57
N LEU A 209 -16.39 -9.09 2.05
CA LEU A 209 -17.72 -8.91 1.47
C LEU A 209 -17.70 -7.83 0.39
N LYS A 210 -18.36 -8.11 -0.74
CA LYS A 210 -18.75 -7.14 -1.78
C LYS A 210 -20.26 -7.19 -1.91
N THR A 211 -20.94 -6.05 -1.77
CA THR A 211 -22.40 -5.95 -1.88
C THR A 211 -22.80 -4.54 -2.35
N ASN A 212 -23.97 -4.38 -2.94
CA ASN A 212 -24.58 -3.07 -3.19
C ASN A 212 -25.60 -2.69 -2.09
N GLU A 213 -25.98 -3.65 -1.24
CA GLU A 213 -27.01 -3.46 -0.21
C GLU A 213 -26.41 -3.14 1.17
N LEU A 214 -26.83 -2.02 1.75
CA LEU A 214 -26.38 -1.55 3.06
C LEU A 214 -26.74 -2.54 4.18
N GLU A 215 -27.94 -3.09 4.16
CA GLU A 215 -28.43 -4.07 5.15
C GLU A 215 -27.61 -5.37 5.13
N ALA A 216 -27.13 -5.80 3.95
CA ALA A 216 -26.31 -6.99 3.82
C ALA A 216 -24.93 -6.78 4.47
N ALA A 217 -24.31 -5.61 4.28
CA ALA A 217 -23.06 -5.25 4.94
C ALA A 217 -23.23 -5.18 6.46
N ALA A 218 -24.30 -4.53 6.94
CA ALA A 218 -24.61 -4.43 8.36
C ALA A 218 -24.82 -5.81 9.01
N SER A 219 -25.59 -6.66 8.35
CA SER A 219 -25.89 -8.03 8.80
C SER A 219 -24.63 -8.89 8.86
N PHE A 220 -23.76 -8.78 7.85
CA PHE A 220 -22.48 -9.47 7.84
C PHE A 220 -21.66 -9.11 9.08
N ILE A 221 -21.42 -7.82 9.33
CA ILE A 221 -20.59 -7.35 10.44
C ILE A 221 -21.18 -7.81 11.78
N SER A 222 -22.49 -7.62 11.99
CA SER A 222 -23.19 -8.05 13.21
C SER A 222 -23.04 -9.56 13.46
N SER A 223 -23.08 -10.38 12.42
CA SER A 223 -22.89 -11.83 12.54
C SER A 223 -21.48 -12.24 12.98
N GLN A 224 -20.47 -11.43 12.69
CA GLN A 224 -19.08 -11.72 13.09
C GLN A 224 -18.83 -11.33 14.55
N HIS A 225 -19.45 -10.25 15.04
CA HIS A 225 -19.37 -9.88 16.46
C HIS A 225 -19.88 -11.00 17.38
N HIS A 226 -21.04 -11.59 17.06
CA HIS A 226 -21.59 -12.70 17.86
C HIS A 226 -20.75 -13.99 17.87
N LYS A 227 -19.89 -14.21 16.86
CA LYS A 227 -18.96 -15.35 16.85
C LYS A 227 -17.76 -15.14 17.75
N THR A 228 -17.42 -13.89 18.03
CA THR A 228 -16.21 -13.53 18.79
C THR A 228 -16.48 -13.54 20.29
N GLU A 229 -17.72 -13.27 20.73
CA GLU A 229 -18.15 -13.33 22.14
C GLU A 229 -18.38 -14.76 22.67
N LYS A 230 -18.43 -15.77 21.77
CA LYS A 230 -18.69 -17.18 22.14
C LYS A 230 -17.42 -18.05 22.20
N LYS A 231 -16.23 -17.47 22.07
CA LYS A 231 -14.94 -18.16 22.24
C LYS A 231 -14.25 -17.68 23.50
#